data_AF-A0A0M0GCU0-F1
#
_entry.id   AF-A0A0M0GCU0-F1
#
_cell.length_a   1.000
_cell.length_b   1.000
_cell.length_c   1.000
_cell.angle_alpha   90.00
_cell.angle_beta   90.00
_cell.angle_gamma   90.00
#
_symmetry.space_group_name_H-M   'P 1'
#
loop_
_entity.id
_entity.type
_entity.pdbx_description
1 polymer ?
#
loop_
_entity_poly.entity_id
_entity_poly.type
_entity_poly.pdbx_seq_one_letter_code
_entity_poly.pdbx_strand_id
1 'polypeptide(L)' 'MEKLHWTVEEVVAFLEDMISSEEASDMEIEMYQDYIWNQKFNKIKYFNTYKLALRKMRRVYDGS' A
#
# COMPACT_ATOMS: atom_id res chain seq x y z
N MET A 1 -12.90 18.85 -2.23
CA MET A 1 -12.47 17.52 -1.75
C MET A 1 -11.15 17.70 -1.05
N GLU A 2 -11.11 17.37 0.24
CA GLU A 2 -9.89 17.38 1.03
C GLU A 2 -8.93 16.30 0.47
N LYS A 3 -7.63 16.61 0.41
CA LYS A 3 -6.64 15.63 -0.03
C LYS A 3 -6.40 14.68 1.15
N LEU A 4 -6.94 13.46 1.08
CA LEU A 4 -6.53 12.39 1.99
C LEU A 4 -5.01 12.21 1.90
N HIS A 5 -4.33 12.42 3.02
CA HIS A 5 -2.90 12.22 3.18
C HIS A 5 -2.70 10.99 4.06
N TRP A 6 -2.23 9.90 3.45
CA TRP A 6 -1.89 8.68 4.14
C TRP A 6 -0.43 8.73 4.60
N THR A 7 -0.19 8.31 5.83
CA THR A 7 1.13 8.05 6.39
C THR A 7 1.72 6.77 5.78
N VAL A 8 3.03 6.58 5.92
CA VAL A 8 3.70 5.37 5.44
C VAL A 8 3.19 4.16 6.20
N GLU A 9 3.00 4.33 7.51
CA GLU A 9 2.52 3.32 8.44
C GLU A 9 1.10 2.85 8.08
N GLU A 10 0.20 3.77 7.72
CA GLU A 10 -1.14 3.43 7.23
C GLU A 10 -1.11 2.64 5.93
N VAL A 11 -0.19 2.98 5.00
CA VAL A 11 -0.03 2.21 3.76
C VAL A 11 0.50 0.81 4.05
N VAL A 12 1.46 0.68 4.99
CA VAL A 12 2.03 -0.63 5.38
C VAL A 12 0.96 -1.49 6.05
N ALA A 13 0.19 -0.94 6.99
CA ALA A 13 -0.91 -1.65 7.64
C ALA A 13 -1.97 -2.11 6.63
N PHE A 14 -2.27 -1.28 5.63
CA PHE A 14 -3.19 -1.65 4.55
C PHE A 14 -2.65 -2.79 3.68
N LEU A 15 -1.35 -2.80 3.36
CA LEU A 15 -0.74 -3.92 2.64
C LEU A 15 -0.81 -5.21 3.47
N GLU A 16 -0.52 -5.14 4.77
CA GLU A 16 -0.58 -6.29 5.68
C GLU A 16 -2.00 -6.89 5.76
N ASP A 17 -3.03 -6.03 5.80
CA ASP A 17 -4.43 -6.44 5.76
C ASP A 17 -4.81 -7.13 4.44
N MET A 18 -4.40 -6.56 3.30
CA MET A 18 -4.63 -7.18 1.98
C MET A 18 -3.91 -8.52 1.84
N ILE A 19 -2.70 -8.66 2.41
CA ILE A 19 -1.94 -9.92 2.40
C ILE A 19 -2.67 -10.97 3.23
N SER A 20 -3.14 -10.60 4.42
CA SER A 20 -3.88 -11.48 5.32
C SER A 20 -5.22 -11.92 4.73
N SER A 21 -5.82 -11.09 3.88
CA SER A 21 -7.08 -11.36 3.18
C SER A 21 -6.90 -12.05 1.82
N GLU A 22 -5.67 -12.40 1.42
CA GLU A 22 -5.34 -12.98 0.11
C GLU A 22 -5.75 -12.11 -1.10
N GLU A 23 -5.91 -10.79 -0.90
CA GLU A 23 -6.27 -9.82 -1.94
C GLU A 23 -5.07 -9.05 -2.52
N ALA A 24 -3.91 -9.17 -1.88
CA ALA A 24 -2.67 -8.55 -2.32
C ALA A 24 -2.11 -9.24 -3.57
N SER A 25 -1.69 -8.44 -4.55
CA SER A 25 -0.92 -8.92 -5.69
C SER A 25 0.54 -9.25 -5.29
N ASP A 26 1.23 -10.08 -6.08
CA ASP A 26 2.64 -10.42 -5.87
C ASP A 26 3.54 -9.16 -5.71
N MET A 27 3.27 -8.11 -6.48
CA MET A 27 4.01 -6.85 -6.39
C MET A 27 3.74 -6.08 -5.09
N GLU A 28 2.52 -6.18 -4.54
CA GLU A 28 2.17 -5.57 -3.25
C GLU A 28 2.80 -6.35 -2.10
N ILE A 29 2.84 -7.68 -2.19
CA ILE A 29 3.56 -8.57 -1.27
C ILE A 29 5.06 -8.23 -1.28
N GLU A 30 5.67 -8.14 -2.47
CA GLU A 30 7.10 -7.81 -2.61
C GLU A 30 7.41 -6.40 -2.07
N MET A 31 6.52 -5.43 -2.32
CA MET A 31 6.64 -4.07 -1.79
C MET A 31 6.58 -4.04 -0.27
N TYR A 32 5.67 -4.81 0.35
CA TYR A 32 5.57 -4.96 1.80
C TYR A 32 6.83 -5.60 2.38
N GLN A 33 7.28 -6.71 1.81
CA GLN A 33 8.50 -7.39 2.25
C GLN A 33 9.73 -6.48 2.16
N ASP A 34 9.93 -5.80 1.03
CA ASP A 34 11.06 -4.87 0.85
C ASP A 34 11.02 -3.73 1.89
N TYR A 35 9.83 -3.25 2.27
CA TYR A 35 9.67 -2.29 3.35
C TYR A 35 10.03 -2.88 4.71
N ILE A 36 9.56 -4.09 5.07
CA ILE A 36 9.89 -4.72 6.36
C ILE A 36 11.41 -4.92 6.51
N TRP A 37 12.09 -5.32 5.43
CA TRP A 37 13.55 -5.51 5.45
C TRP A 37 14.34 -4.20 5.48
N ASN A 38 13.95 -3.18 4.70
CA ASN A 38 14.73 -1.95 4.53
C ASN A 38 14.21 -0.74 5.33
N GLN A 39 13.05 -0.88 5.96
CA GLN A 39 12.30 0.18 6.65
C GLN A 39 11.99 1.40 5.77
N LYS A 40 12.00 1.23 4.44
CA LYS A 40 11.81 2.29 3.44
C LYS A 40 11.22 1.74 2.16
N PHE A 41 10.25 2.45 1.58
CA PHE A 41 9.74 2.12 0.24
C PHE A 41 10.74 2.51 -0.84
N ASN A 42 11.08 1.57 -1.72
CA ASN A 42 11.78 1.87 -2.95
C ASN A 42 10.82 2.59 -3.93
N LYS A 43 10.85 3.92 -3.89
CA LYS A 43 9.97 4.80 -4.68
C LYS A 43 10.11 4.63 -6.19
N ILE A 44 11.25 4.14 -6.67
CA ILE A 44 11.48 3.93 -8.11
C ILE A 44 10.89 2.58 -8.51
N LYS A 45 11.24 1.52 -7.79
CA LYS A 45 10.77 0.16 -8.08
C LYS A 45 9.26 0.02 -7.95
N TYR A 46 8.68 0.60 -6.91
CA TYR A 46 7.27 0.41 -6.57
C TYR A 46 6.39 1.64 -6.82
N PHE A 47 6.83 2.59 -7.65
CA PHE A 47 6.05 3.81 -7.92
C PHE A 47 4.59 3.52 -8.30
N ASN A 48 4.40 2.61 -9.26
CA ASN A 48 3.08 2.25 -9.75
C ASN A 48 2.29 1.44 -8.71
N THR A 49 2.92 0.47 -8.06
CA THR A 49 2.31 -0.37 -7.01
C THR A 49 1.83 0.48 -5.84
N TYR A 50 2.66 1.39 -5.35
CA TYR A 50 2.31 2.33 -4.28
C TYR A 50 1.12 3.21 -4.67
N LYS A 51 1.14 3.77 -5.89
CA LYS A 51 0.02 4.57 -6.39
C LYS A 51 -1.28 3.77 -6.50
N LEU A 52 -1.21 2.50 -6.87
CA LEU A 52 -2.37 1.60 -6.91
C LEU A 52 -2.88 1.29 -5.50
N ALA A 53 -2.00 1.00 -4.54
CA ALA A 53 -2.36 0.80 -3.14
C ALA A 53 -3.10 2.02 -2.58
N LEU A 54 -2.60 3.25 -2.81
CA LEU A 54 -3.30 4.47 -2.38
C LEU A 54 -4.70 4.63 -3.00
N ARG A 55 -4.90 4.15 -4.24
CA ARG A 55 -6.21 4.16 -4.91
C ARG A 55 -7.14 3.11 -4.29
N LYS A 56 -6.63 1.92 -3.94
CA LYS A 56 -7.39 0.89 -3.24
C LYS A 56 -7.81 1.39 -1.85
N MET A 57 -6.88 1.94 -1.06
CA MET A 57 -7.16 2.56 0.25
C MET A 57 -8.27 3.60 0.16
N ARG A 58 -8.20 4.49 -0.83
CA ARG A 58 -9.24 5.50 -1.05
C ARG A 58 -10.61 4.89 -1.32
N ARG A 59 -10.70 3.86 -2.17
CA ARG A 59 -11.96 3.17 -2.47
C ARG A 59 -12.56 2.51 -1.23
N VAL A 60 -11.72 1.83 -0.45
CA VAL A 60 -12.13 1.18 0.81
C VAL A 60 -12.64 2.23 1.80
N TYR A 61 -11.92 3.35 1.95
CA TYR A 61 -12.31 4.44 2.86
C TYR A 61 -13.59 5.16 2.44
N ASP A 62 -13.71 5.50 1.15
CA ASP A 62 -14.88 6.20 0.59
C ASP A 62 -16.09 5.26 0.39
N GLY A 63 -15.94 3.95 0.65
CA GLY A 63 -16.99 2.93 0.46
C GLY A 63 -17.49 2.81 -0.98
N SER A 64 -16.64 3.15 -1.96
CA SER A 64 -17.00 3.33 -3.39
C SER A 64 -16.40 2.28 -4.32
#